data_AF-A0ABD0RQ54-F1
#
_entry.id   AF-A0ABD0RQ54-F1
#
_cell.length_a   1.000
_cell.length_b   1.000
_cell.length_c   1.000
_cell.angle_alpha   90.00
_cell.angle_beta   90.00
_cell.angle_gamma   90.00
#
_symmetry.space_group_name_H-M   'P 1'
#
loop_
_entity.id
_entity.type
_entity.pdbx_description
1 polymer ?
#
loop_
_entity_poly.entity_id
_entity_poly.type
_entity_poly.pdbx_seq_one_letter_code
_entity_poly.pdbx_strand_id
1 'polypeptide(L)' 'MVVEKHTDTEVLEACSKTYSILCSEEYTIMNRVDIGRSQLIDELADRFNHSVEELLQAVRALWR' A
#
# COMPACT_ATOMS: atom_id res chain seq x y z
N MET A 1 5.58 -3.19 8.40
CA MET A 1 6.60 -3.19 7.32
C MET A 1 7.25 -1.82 7.15
N VAL A 2 8.36 -1.71 6.43
CA VAL A 2 9.00 -0.39 6.13
C VAL A 2 7.99 0.57 5.47
N VAL A 3 7.19 0.05 4.51
CA VAL A 3 6.12 0.80 3.83
C VAL A 3 5.09 1.43 4.78
N GLU A 4 4.85 0.84 5.97
CA GLU A 4 3.88 1.37 6.93
C GLU A 4 4.44 2.47 7.83
N LYS A 5 5.77 2.62 7.89
CA LYS A 5 6.45 3.56 8.81
C LYS A 5 7.08 4.75 8.09
N HIS A 6 7.06 4.76 6.76
CA HIS A 6 7.72 5.76 5.94
C HIS A 6 6.75 6.35 4.91
N THR A 7 6.87 7.66 4.70
CA THR A 7 6.17 8.41 3.64
C THR A 7 7.15 9.00 2.62
N ASP A 8 8.45 8.72 2.78
CA ASP A 8 9.51 9.16 1.89
C ASP A 8 9.40 8.44 0.53
N THR A 9 9.38 9.22 -0.56
CA THR A 9 9.17 8.71 -1.91
C THR A 9 10.27 7.73 -2.34
N GLU A 10 11.53 7.98 -2.01
CA GLU A 10 12.64 7.10 -2.38
C GLU A 10 12.54 5.76 -1.64
N VAL A 11 12.15 5.80 -0.36
CA VAL A 11 11.93 4.59 0.45
C VAL A 11 10.78 3.75 -0.12
N LEU A 12 9.67 4.38 -0.49
CA LEU A 12 8.51 3.69 -1.06
C LEU A 12 8.80 3.13 -2.46
N GLU A 13 9.53 3.86 -3.28
CA GLU A 13 9.97 3.40 -4.61
C GLU A 13 10.90 2.18 -4.49
N ALA A 14 11.85 2.22 -3.56
CA ALA A 14 12.73 1.09 -3.29
C ALA A 14 11.94 -0.16 -2.88
N CYS A 15 10.97 -0.01 -1.97
CA CYS A 15 10.09 -1.10 -1.57
C CYS A 15 9.30 -1.67 -2.76
N SER A 16 8.74 -0.80 -3.61
CA SER A 16 8.00 -1.20 -4.81
C SER A 16 8.86 -2.02 -5.78
N LYS A 17 10.07 -1.54 -6.09
CA LYS A 17 11.03 -2.25 -6.95
C LYS A 17 11.42 -3.61 -6.36
N THR A 18 11.67 -3.67 -5.06
CA THR A 18 11.98 -4.94 -4.38
C THR A 18 10.83 -5.95 -4.51
N TYR A 19 9.58 -5.55 -4.25
CA TYR A 19 8.43 -6.42 -4.45
C TYR A 19 8.27 -6.87 -5.91
N SER A 20 8.52 -5.99 -6.87
CA SER A 20 8.47 -6.35 -8.30
C SER A 20 9.50 -7.42 -8.67
N ILE A 21 10.72 -7.34 -8.13
CA ILE A 21 11.77 -8.34 -8.37
C ILE A 21 11.41 -9.68 -7.72
N LEU A 22 10.97 -9.64 -6.45
CA LEU A 22 10.67 -10.83 -5.67
C LEU A 22 9.42 -11.59 -6.15
N CYS A 23 8.52 -10.90 -6.86
CA CYS A 23 7.35 -11.50 -7.52
C CYS A 23 7.65 -12.07 -8.92
N SER A 24 8.93 -12.16 -9.35
CA SER A 24 9.28 -12.85 -10.59
C SER A 24 9.09 -14.37 -10.44
N GLU A 25 8.55 -15.01 -11.49
CA GLU A 25 8.35 -16.48 -11.58
C GLU A 25 9.67 -17.28 -11.48
N GLU A 26 10.80 -16.61 -11.65
CA GLU A 26 12.14 -17.19 -11.51
C GLU A 26 12.46 -17.63 -10.07
N TYR A 27 11.71 -17.15 -9.07
CA TYR A 27 11.95 -17.46 -7.67
C TYR A 27 10.92 -18.44 -7.10
N THR A 28 11.40 -19.46 -6.40
CA THR A 28 10.55 -20.44 -5.68
C THR A 28 9.69 -19.81 -4.59
N ILE A 29 10.01 -18.58 -4.16
CA ILE A 29 9.29 -17.82 -3.15
C ILE A 29 8.14 -16.98 -3.71
N MET A 30 7.99 -16.88 -5.04
CA MET A 30 7.04 -15.97 -5.70
C MET A 30 5.65 -16.02 -5.08
N ASN A 31 5.06 -17.22 -4.93
CA ASN A 31 3.70 -17.37 -4.40
C ASN A 31 3.55 -16.80 -2.97
N ARG A 32 4.59 -16.92 -2.14
CA ARG A 32 4.57 -16.33 -0.77
C ARG A 32 4.68 -14.81 -0.82
N VAL A 33 5.52 -14.29 -1.70
CA VAL A 33 5.70 -12.85 -1.89
C VAL A 33 4.43 -12.22 -2.45
N ASP A 34 3.76 -12.89 -3.38
CA ASP A 34 2.52 -12.42 -4.01
C ASP A 34 1.36 -12.31 -3.01
N ILE A 35 1.21 -13.30 -2.13
CA ILE A 35 0.23 -13.24 -1.02
C ILE A 35 0.54 -12.05 -0.10
N GLY A 36 1.79 -11.91 0.35
CA GLY A 36 2.18 -10.82 1.24
C GLY A 36 2.04 -9.43 0.59
N ARG A 37 2.29 -9.34 -0.72
CA ARG A 37 2.08 -8.13 -1.52
C ARG A 37 0.59 -7.79 -1.61
N SER A 38 -0.25 -8.78 -1.93
CA SER A 38 -1.70 -8.58 -2.05
C SER A 38 -2.29 -8.10 -0.72
N GLN A 39 -1.94 -8.76 0.39
CA GLN A 39 -2.37 -8.36 1.73
C GLN A 39 -1.96 -6.93 2.09
N LEU A 40 -0.73 -6.53 1.78
CA LEU A 40 -0.27 -5.16 2.01
C LEU A 40 -1.11 -4.14 1.21
N ILE A 41 -1.37 -4.43 -0.07
CA ILE A 41 -2.12 -3.53 -0.93
C ILE A 41 -3.58 -3.41 -0.47
N ASP A 42 -4.20 -4.52 -0.08
CA ASP A 42 -5.56 -4.53 0.45
C ASP A 42 -5.67 -3.65 1.71
N GLU A 43 -4.75 -3.83 2.67
CA GLU A 43 -4.72 -3.01 3.89
C GLU A 43 -4.51 -1.51 3.60
N LEU A 44 -3.62 -1.16 2.67
CA LEU A 44 -3.38 0.23 2.28
C LEU A 44 -4.58 0.84 1.55
N ALA A 45 -5.23 0.08 0.67
CA ALA A 45 -6.42 0.49 -0.05
C ALA A 45 -7.59 0.75 0.92
N ASP A 46 -7.80 -0.13 1.89
CA ASP A 46 -8.82 0.04 2.91
C ASP A 46 -8.59 1.30 3.75
N ARG A 47 -7.36 1.51 4.22
CA ARG A 47 -6.99 2.73 4.98
C ARG A 47 -7.18 4.00 4.15
N PHE A 48 -6.81 3.96 2.88
CA PHE A 48 -6.98 5.08 1.95
C PHE A 48 -8.46 5.41 1.74
N ASN A 49 -9.30 4.40 1.45
CA ASN A 49 -10.72 4.57 1.24
C ASN A 49 -11.42 5.17 2.47
N HIS A 50 -11.10 4.68 3.67
CA HIS A 50 -11.62 5.26 4.92
C HIS A 50 -11.20 6.72 5.09
N SER A 51 -9.92 7.03 4.86
CA SER A 51 -9.39 8.40 4.99
C SER A 51 -10.06 9.37 4.00
N VAL A 52 -10.32 8.90 2.77
CA VAL A 52 -11.04 9.70 1.75
C VAL A 52 -12.49 9.94 2.16
N GLU A 53 -13.19 8.93 2.66
CA GLU A 53 -14.57 9.09 3.12
C GLU A 53 -14.65 10.08 4.30
N GLU A 54 -13.75 9.96 5.29
CA GLU A 54 -13.66 10.90 6.42
C GLU A 54 -13.40 12.34 5.94
N LEU A 55 -12.47 12.53 5.00
CA LEU A 55 -12.17 13.83 4.42
C LEU A 55 -13.39 14.43 3.70
N LEU A 56 -14.08 13.63 2.89
CA LEU A 56 -15.27 14.08 2.15
C LEU A 56 -16.41 14.45 3.09
N GLN A 57 -16.60 13.69 4.18
CA GLN A 57 -17.59 14.00 5.20
C GLN A 57 -17.26 15.31 5.93
N ALA A 58 -16.01 15.52 6.31
CA ALA A 58 -15.56 16.76 6.95
C ALA A 58 -15.78 17.98 6.05
N VAL A 59 -15.43 17.87 4.75
CA VAL A 59 -15.69 18.92 3.78
C VAL A 59 -17.19 19.20 3.69
N ARG A 60 -18.04 18.17 3.54
CA ARG A 60 -19.51 18.34 3.49
C ARG A 60 -20.07 19.02 4.74
N ALA A 61 -19.47 18.82 5.90
CA ALA A 61 -19.89 19.48 7.14
C ALA A 61 -19.51 20.97 7.17
N LEU A 62 -18.37 21.36 6.58
CA LEU A 62 -17.95 22.76 6.48
C LEU A 62 -18.83 23.60 5.54
N TRP A 63 -19.45 22.97 4.53
CA TRP A 63 -20.35 23.63 3.57
C TRP A 63 -21.82 23.66 4.00
N ARG A 64 -22.13 23.21 5.23
CA ARG A 64 -23.48 23.12 5.77
C ARG A 64 -23.73 24.21 6.81
#